data_AF-A0AAP0NS43-F1
#
_entry.id   AF-A0AAP0NS43-F1
#
_cell.length_a   1.000
_cell.length_b   1.000
_cell.length_c   1.000
_cell.angle_alpha   90.00
_cell.angle_beta   90.00
_cell.angle_gamma   90.00
#
_symmetry.space_group_name_H-M   'P 1'
#
loop_
_entity.id
_entity.type
_entity.pdbx_description
1 polymer ?
#
loop_
_entity_poly.entity_id
_entity_poly.type
_entity_poly.pdbx_seq_one_letter_code
_entity_poly.pdbx_strand_id
1 'polypeptide(L)'
;MVALALQRRGLVYETMGNQNNRIGVGLSLIGIPGGAEMAVLELGICRKGEISELARMCEPNVRVVLNVGAAHLENLGVWRRLLVQRVRF
;
A
#
# COMPACT_ATOMS: atom_id res chain seq x y z
N MET A 1 -3.98 6.70 -10.45
CA MET A 1 -2.98 7.34 -11.35
C MET A 1 -1.90 6.37 -11.81
N VAL A 2 -1.19 5.69 -10.89
CA VAL A 2 -0.16 4.70 -11.27
C VAL A 2 -0.74 3.56 -12.10
N ALA A 3 -1.87 2.98 -11.68
CA ALA A 3 -2.53 1.93 -12.45
C ALA A 3 -2.91 2.39 -13.86
N LEU A 4 -3.54 3.57 -13.97
CA LEU A 4 -3.87 4.22 -15.25
C LEU A 4 -2.64 4.37 -16.18
N ALA A 5 -1.49 4.79 -15.65
CA ALA A 5 -0.25 4.90 -16.43
C ALA A 5 0.26 3.54 -16.93
N LEU A 6 -0.04 2.45 -16.21
CA LEU A 6 0.38 1.09 -16.55
C LEU A 6 -0.61 0.33 -17.44
N GLN A 7 -1.84 0.81 -17.64
CA GLN A 7 -2.88 0.11 -18.41
C GLN A 7 -2.47 -0.21 -19.86
N ARG A 8 -1.56 0.55 -20.46
CA ARG A 8 -1.03 0.26 -21.81
C ARG A 8 -0.06 -0.93 -21.86
N ARG A 9 0.38 -1.43 -20.71
CA ARG A 9 1.35 -2.53 -20.59
C ARG A 9 0.68 -3.88 -20.32
N GLY A 10 -0.59 -3.91 -19.95
CA GLY A 10 -1.28 -5.15 -19.59
C GLY A 10 -2.50 -4.90 -18.71
N LEU A 11 -3.16 -5.98 -18.28
CA LEU A 11 -4.26 -5.89 -17.32
C LEU A 11 -3.72 -5.51 -15.93
N VAL A 12 -4.18 -4.38 -15.39
CA VAL A 12 -3.75 -3.86 -14.09
C VAL A 12 -4.92 -3.88 -13.11
N TYR A 13 -4.74 -4.53 -11.97
CA TYR A 13 -5.63 -4.42 -10.82
C TYR A 13 -5.21 -3.22 -9.95
N GLU A 14 -6.16 -2.50 -9.36
CA GLU A 14 -5.88 -1.45 -8.38
C GLU A 14 -6.79 -1.55 -7.15
N THR A 15 -6.31 -1.07 -6.01
CA THR A 15 -7.13 -1.00 -4.78
C THR A 15 -8.44 -0.25 -5.04
N MET A 16 -9.55 -0.87 -4.67
CA MET A 16 -10.88 -0.29 -4.83
C MET A 16 -11.25 0.58 -3.63
N GLY A 17 -11.64 1.84 -3.88
CA GLY A 17 -12.06 2.77 -2.82
C GLY A 17 -10.96 2.98 -1.78
N ASN A 18 -11.27 2.76 -0.50
CA ASN A 18 -10.34 2.92 0.63
C ASN A 18 -9.90 1.57 1.24
N GLN A 19 -9.84 0.50 0.44
CA GLN A 19 -9.43 -0.83 0.88
C GLN A 19 -7.91 -0.96 1.09
N ASN A 20 -7.35 -0.06 1.90
CA ASN A 20 -5.91 0.10 2.10
C ASN A 20 -5.42 -0.37 3.48
N ASN A 21 -6.33 -0.78 4.37
CA ASN A 21 -5.99 -1.36 5.68
C ASN A 21 -5.78 -2.89 5.57
N ARG A 22 -5.46 -3.56 6.69
CA ARG A 22 -5.21 -5.02 6.71
C ARG A 22 -6.32 -5.87 6.07
N ILE A 23 -7.58 -5.54 6.34
CA ILE A 23 -8.72 -6.30 5.80
C ILE A 23 -8.89 -5.97 4.32
N GLY A 24 -8.88 -4.69 3.96
CA GLY A 24 -9.04 -4.23 2.58
C GLY A 24 -7.93 -4.74 1.65
N VAL A 25 -6.69 -4.74 2.13
CA VAL A 25 -5.55 -5.32 1.41
C VAL A 25 -5.71 -6.82 1.25
N GLY A 26 -6.13 -7.54 2.30
CA GLY A 26 -6.42 -8.98 2.20
C GLY A 26 -7.50 -9.29 1.17
N LEU A 27 -8.60 -8.54 1.17
CA LEU A 27 -9.66 -8.66 0.17
C LEU A 27 -9.16 -8.32 -1.23
N SER A 28 -8.33 -7.28 -1.36
CA SER A 28 -7.74 -6.88 -2.64
C SER A 28 -6.88 -8.01 -3.21
N LEU A 29 -6.00 -8.61 -2.40
CA LEU A 29 -5.11 -9.71 -2.81
C LEU A 29 -5.89 -10.94 -3.29
N ILE A 30 -6.94 -11.34 -2.56
CA ILE A 30 -7.81 -12.46 -2.96
C ILE A 30 -8.61 -12.12 -4.23
N GLY A 31 -8.95 -10.83 -4.40
CA GLY A 31 -9.73 -10.33 -5.53
C GLY A 31 -8.92 -10.05 -6.80
N ILE A 32 -7.59 -10.22 -6.80
CA ILE A 32 -6.77 -10.02 -8.00
C ILE A 32 -7.18 -11.07 -9.05
N PRO A 33 -7.64 -10.65 -10.24
CA PRO A 33 -7.97 -11.59 -11.30
C PRO A 33 -6.73 -12.37 -11.75
N GLY A 34 -6.86 -13.66 -12.00
CA GLY A 34 -5.73 -14.50 -12.44
C GLY A 34 -5.08 -14.07 -13.76
N GLY A 35 -5.75 -13.23 -14.56
CA GLY A 35 -5.20 -12.63 -15.79
C GLY A 35 -4.54 -11.26 -15.59
N ALA A 36 -4.52 -10.72 -14.36
CA ALA A 36 -3.88 -9.44 -14.09
C ALA A 36 -2.36 -9.61 -14.12
N GLU A 37 -1.68 -8.81 -14.92
CA GLU A 37 -0.22 -8.82 -15.05
C GLU A 37 0.45 -7.98 -13.96
N MET A 38 -0.28 -7.00 -13.43
CA MET A 38 0.20 -6.09 -12.40
C MET A 38 -0.91 -5.77 -11.41
N ALA A 39 -0.53 -5.49 -10.16
CA ALA A 39 -1.42 -4.97 -9.13
C ALA A 39 -0.82 -3.72 -8.48
N VAL A 40 -1.62 -2.66 -8.37
CA VAL A 40 -1.27 -1.41 -7.69
C VAL A 40 -2.08 -1.32 -6.42
N LEU A 41 -1.44 -1.63 -5.29
CA LEU A 41 -2.10 -1.65 -3.98
C LEU A 41 -1.74 -0.43 -3.15
N GLU A 42 -2.75 0.26 -2.64
CA GLU A 42 -2.57 1.32 -1.65
C GLU A 42 -2.46 0.71 -0.24
N LEU A 43 -1.41 1.07 0.51
CA LEU A 43 -1.18 0.58 1.86
C LEU A 43 -1.29 1.73 2.88
N GLY A 44 -2.42 1.75 3.59
CA GLY A 44 -2.75 2.70 4.63
C GLY A 44 -2.44 2.15 6.01
N ILE A 45 -1.87 2.99 6.89
CA ILE A 45 -1.58 2.62 8.28
C ILE A 45 -2.10 3.65 9.27
N CYS A 46 -2.56 3.16 10.42
CA CYS A 46 -2.97 3.97 11.54
C CYS A 46 -2.05 3.78 12.74
N ARG A 47 -1.43 2.59 12.87
CA ARG A 47 -0.55 2.24 14.00
C ARG A 47 0.84 1.86 13.52
N LYS A 48 1.79 2.01 14.45
CA LYS A 48 3.17 1.62 14.25
C LYS A 48 3.28 0.13 13.90
N GLY A 49 4.09 -0.18 12.89
CA GLY A 49 4.38 -1.56 12.48
C GLY A 49 3.39 -2.17 11.49
N GLU A 50 2.20 -1.59 11.30
CA GLU A 50 1.20 -2.12 10.36
C GLU A 50 1.75 -2.17 8.94
N ILE A 51 2.62 -1.23 8.55
CA ILE A 51 3.08 -1.21 7.16
C ILE A 51 4.06 -2.34 6.86
N SER A 52 4.84 -2.77 7.85
CA SER A 52 5.69 -3.95 7.71
C SER A 52 4.87 -5.25 7.65
N GLU A 53 3.67 -5.26 8.22
CA GLU A 53 2.71 -6.36 8.07
C GLU A 53 2.10 -6.33 6.66
N LEU A 54 1.56 -5.19 6.23
CA LEU A 54 0.97 -5.03 4.90
C LEU A 54 1.98 -5.31 3.78
N ALA A 55 3.21 -4.82 3.89
CA ALA A 55 4.26 -5.09 2.92
C ALA A 55 4.65 -6.57 2.85
N ARG A 56 4.57 -7.31 3.97
CA ARG A 56 4.77 -8.77 3.98
C ARG A 56 3.59 -9.51 3.36
N MET A 57 2.37 -9.03 3.54
CA MET A 57 1.19 -9.61 2.89
C MET A 57 1.23 -9.44 1.36
N CYS A 58 1.70 -8.29 0.88
CA CYS A 58 1.67 -7.96 -0.54
C CYS A 58 2.91 -8.38 -1.33
N GLU A 59 4.04 -8.68 -0.67
CA GLU A 59 5.34 -8.97 -1.29
C GLU A 59 5.67 -8.06 -2.50
N PRO A 60 5.63 -6.72 -2.36
CA PRO A 60 5.64 -5.83 -3.52
C PRO A 60 7.00 -5.79 -4.22
N ASN A 61 7.00 -5.89 -5.55
CA ASN A 61 8.22 -5.74 -6.37
C ASN A 61 8.71 -4.29 -6.41
N VAL A 62 7.79 -3.32 -6.34
CA VAL A 62 8.08 -1.87 -6.37
C VAL A 62 7.31 -1.18 -5.25
N ARG A 63 7.96 -0.25 -4.57
CA ARG A 63 7.38 0.55 -3.49
C ARG A 63 7.48 2.02 -3.83
N VAL A 64 6.38 2.76 -3.64
CA VAL A 64 6.31 4.20 -3.88
C VAL A 64 5.84 4.90 -2.61
N VAL A 65 6.67 5.80 -2.08
CA VAL A 65 6.31 6.68 -0.97
C VAL A 65 6.06 8.06 -1.55
N LEU A 66 4.80 8.48 -1.59
CA LEU A 66 4.42 9.77 -2.18
C LEU A 66 4.84 10.95 -1.29
N ASN A 67 4.35 10.95 -0.05
CA ASN A 67 4.65 11.99 0.93
C ASN A 67 4.66 11.39 2.34
N VAL A 68 5.40 12.04 3.24
CA VAL A 68 5.32 11.79 4.67
C VAL A 68 4.80 13.05 5.34
N GLY A 69 3.50 13.06 5.65
CA GLY A 69 2.81 14.14 6.34
C GLY A 69 2.31 13.70 7.72
N ALA A 70 1.91 14.68 8.53
CA ALA A 70 1.32 14.48 9.85
C ALA A 70 -0.15 14.06 9.73
N ALA A 71 -0.37 12.82 9.33
CA ALA A 71 -1.65 12.14 9.54
C ALA A 71 -1.49 11.16 10.70
N HIS A 72 -2.46 11.14 11.62
CA HIS A 72 -2.49 10.21 12.75
C HIS A 72 -1.22 10.24 13.65
N LEU A 73 -0.64 11.44 13.85
CA LEU A 73 0.52 11.65 14.75
C LEU A 73 0.29 11.07 16.14
N GLU A 74 -0.94 11.12 16.62
CA GLU A 74 -1.41 10.58 17.90
C GLU A 74 -1.07 9.09 18.06
N ASN A 75 -1.22 8.31 16.98
CA ASN A 75 -1.03 6.86 16.99
C ASN A 75 0.34 6.41 16.46
N LEU A 76 1.02 7.27 15.70
CA LEU A 76 2.28 6.94 15.02
C LEU A 76 3.53 7.58 15.66
N GLY A 77 3.33 8.57 16.54
CA GLY A 77 4.39 9.27 17.27
C GLY A 77 5.13 10.32 16.43
N VAL A 78 6.29 10.77 16.93
CA VAL A 78 7.10 11.85 16.31
C VAL A 78 7.58 11.55 14.88
N TRP A 79 7.57 12.59 14.05
CA TRP A 79 7.95 12.63 12.62
C TRP A 79 9.09 11.73 12.17
N ARG A 80 10.21 11.70 12.90
CA ARG A 80 11.38 10.87 12.55
C ARG A 80 11.04 9.38 12.48
N ARG A 81 10.08 8.91 13.28
CA ARG A 81 9.61 7.52 13.30
C ARG A 81 8.64 7.20 12.14
N LEU A 82 7.92 8.19 11.61
CA LEU A 82 7.08 8.04 10.42
C LEU A 82 7.93 7.74 9.18
N LEU A 83 9.01 8.52 9.00
CA LEU A 83 9.96 8.37 7.90
C LEU A 83 10.64 6.99 7.92
N VAL A 84 11.17 6.59 9.08
CA VAL A 84 11.90 5.32 9.19
C VAL A 84 11.00 4.12 8.88
N GLN A 85 9.74 4.15 9.32
CA GLN A 85 8.81 3.08 8.99
C GLN A 85 8.57 3.02 7.49
N ARG A 86 8.29 4.14 6.82
CA ARG A 86 7.96 4.19 5.38
C ARG A 86 9.09 3.76 4.42
N VAL A 87 10.34 3.76 4.87
CA VAL A 87 11.51 3.51 4.01
C VAL A 87 12.18 2.15 4.28
N ARG A 88 11.89 1.48 5.41
CA ARG A 88 12.65 0.30 5.87
C ARG A 88 11.93 -1.04 5.87
N PHE A 89 10.69 -1.12 5.40
CA PHE A 89 10.06 -2.42 5.10
C PHE A 89 10.26 -2.76 3.64
#